data_AF-A0A1G7NP44-F1
#
_entry.id   AF-A0A1G7NP44-F1
#
_cell.length_a   1.000
_cell.length_b   1.000
_cell.length_c   1.000
_cell.angle_alpha   90.00
_cell.angle_beta   90.00
_cell.angle_gamma   90.00
#
_symmetry.space_group_name_H-M   'P 1'
#
loop_
_entity.id
_entity.type
_entity.pdbx_description
1 polymer ?
#
loop_
_entity_poly.entity_id
_entity_poly.type
_entity_poly.pdbx_seq_one_letter_code
_entity_poly.pdbx_strand_id
1 'polypeptide(L)'
;MPDQYPIFSSQENSGSYQFFFDTTHGHRYFVRFTPAHYLFQTRCIPCKNVFEVSFHHEGENAESDPRIKQTIIHLILKFISEHRGPVVYVCDNLDNKERGRQRLFNRWFQELRLDEFRLESTIIEFEHYTQIVGIITFDWDLSADDYFNFLEIF
;
A
#
# COMPACT_ATOMS: atom_id res chain seq x y z
N MET A 1 -5.20 -7.69 -24.67
CA MET A 1 -4.48 -6.48 -24.22
C MET A 1 -3.77 -6.83 -22.93
N PRO A 2 -2.62 -6.22 -22.57
CA PRO A 2 -2.01 -6.52 -21.28
C PRO A 2 -2.99 -6.19 -20.15
N ASP A 3 -2.99 -7.01 -19.11
CA ASP A 3 -3.84 -6.87 -17.92
C ASP A 3 -3.42 -5.70 -17.02
N GLN A 4 -2.57 -4.78 -17.50
CA GLN A 4 -2.10 -3.62 -16.76
C GLN A 4 -1.74 -2.46 -17.69
N TYR A 5 -1.70 -1.26 -17.10
CA TYR A 5 -1.24 -0.06 -17.79
C TYR A 5 0.29 0.01 -17.83
N PRO A 6 0.88 0.66 -18.84
CA PRO A 6 2.30 1.01 -18.83
C PRO A 6 2.62 1.91 -17.62
N ILE A 7 3.65 1.53 -16.89
CA ILE A 7 4.11 2.21 -15.67
C ILE A 7 5.33 3.05 -16.00
N PHE A 8 5.35 4.28 -15.49
CA PHE A 8 6.47 5.20 -15.61
C PHE A 8 6.94 5.62 -14.21
N SER A 9 8.23 5.89 -14.05
CA SER A 9 8.81 6.45 -12.83
C SER A 9 9.05 7.95 -12.98
N SER A 10 8.79 8.73 -11.92
CA SER A 10 9.19 10.15 -11.83
C SER A 10 10.31 10.32 -10.81
N GLN A 11 11.06 11.44 -10.87
CA GLN A 11 12.24 11.67 -10.02
C GLN A 11 12.01 11.37 -8.53
N GLU A 12 12.99 10.69 -7.95
CA GLU A 12 13.09 10.34 -6.53
C GLU A 12 13.43 11.57 -5.68
N ASN A 13 12.80 11.67 -4.50
CA ASN A 13 13.20 12.60 -3.46
C ASN A 13 13.34 11.82 -2.15
N SER A 14 14.44 12.05 -1.41
CA SER A 14 14.61 11.64 0.00
C SER A 14 14.17 10.20 0.33
N GLY A 15 14.57 9.22 -0.49
CA GLY A 15 14.26 7.80 -0.27
C GLY A 15 12.81 7.39 -0.54
N SER A 16 12.02 8.26 -1.18
CA SER A 16 10.67 7.94 -1.68
C SER A 16 10.71 7.60 -3.17
N TYR A 17 9.84 6.68 -3.58
CA TYR A 17 9.67 6.26 -4.97
C TYR A 17 8.30 6.70 -5.47
N GLN A 18 8.24 7.23 -6.70
CA GLN A 18 6.99 7.67 -7.30
C GLN A 18 6.85 7.11 -8.72
N PHE A 19 5.70 6.49 -8.96
CA PHE A 19 5.29 5.93 -10.23
C PHE A 19 4.00 6.59 -10.70
N PHE A 20 3.76 6.56 -12.00
CA PHE A 20 2.49 6.98 -12.58
C PHE A 20 2.12 6.13 -13.80
N PHE A 21 0.83 6.10 -14.10
CA PHE A 21 0.29 5.48 -15.32
C PHE A 21 -0.93 6.25 -15.81
N ASP A 22 -1.11 6.28 -17.13
CA ASP A 22 -2.24 6.94 -17.78
C ASP A 22 -3.26 5.88 -18.23
N THR A 23 -4.53 6.08 -17.84
CA THR A 23 -5.64 5.21 -18.22
C THR A 23 -6.10 5.48 -19.65
N THR A 24 -6.83 4.55 -20.27
CA THR A 24 -7.41 4.77 -21.62
C THR A 24 -8.43 5.91 -21.65
N HIS A 25 -8.97 6.29 -20.49
CA HIS A 25 -9.95 7.37 -20.34
C HIS A 25 -9.31 8.71 -19.98
N GLY A 26 -7.97 8.82 -20.01
CA GLY A 26 -7.25 10.08 -19.81
C GLY A 26 -7.03 10.48 -18.36
N HIS A 27 -7.35 9.61 -17.39
CA HIS A 27 -6.97 9.82 -15.99
C HIS A 27 -5.54 9.35 -15.74
N ARG A 28 -4.75 10.21 -15.10
CA ARG A 28 -3.43 9.85 -14.57
C ARG A 28 -3.54 9.41 -13.13
N TYR A 29 -2.93 8.27 -12.81
CA TYR A 29 -2.76 7.78 -11.45
C TYR A 29 -1.32 7.96 -11.01
N PHE A 30 -1.14 8.33 -9.75
CA PHE A 30 0.15 8.38 -9.07
C PHE A 30 0.17 7.35 -7.95
N VAL A 31 1.27 6.61 -7.85
CA VAL A 31 1.53 5.65 -6.78
C VAL A 31 2.87 6.02 -6.15
N ARG A 32 2.88 6.23 -4.84
CA ARG A 32 4.06 6.66 -4.09
C ARG A 32 4.36 5.68 -2.98
N PHE A 33 5.64 5.35 -2.83
CA PHE A 33 6.18 4.57 -1.73
C PHE A 33 7.09 5.47 -0.90
N THR A 34 6.78 5.63 0.39
CA THR A 34 7.56 6.47 1.32
C THR A 34 8.04 5.66 2.52
N PRO A 35 9.25 5.91 3.05
CA PRO A 35 9.72 5.21 4.25
C PRO A 35 8.72 5.38 5.41
N ALA A 36 8.29 4.26 5.99
CA ALA A 36 7.22 4.22 7.00
C ALA A 36 7.74 3.86 8.40
N HIS A 37 9.03 4.04 8.66
CA HIS A 37 9.65 3.75 9.96
C HIS A 37 9.02 4.55 11.12
N TYR A 38 8.35 5.67 10.82
CA TYR A 38 7.63 6.49 11.80
C TYR A 38 6.40 5.80 12.40
N LEU A 39 5.89 4.72 11.77
CA LEU A 39 4.76 3.93 12.28
C LEU A 39 5.21 2.87 13.31
N PHE A 40 6.51 2.69 13.51
CA PHE A 40 7.06 1.59 14.28
C PHE A 40 7.99 2.06 15.37
N GLN A 41 8.02 1.31 16.46
CA GLN A 41 8.91 1.56 17.58
C GLN A 41 10.37 1.50 17.11
N THR A 42 11.19 2.44 17.55
CA THR A 42 12.61 2.57 17.17
C THR A 42 13.44 1.29 17.36
N ARG A 43 13.04 0.40 18.27
CA ARG A 43 13.67 -0.91 18.53
C ARG A 43 13.35 -1.99 17.50
N CYS A 44 12.38 -1.77 16.60
CA CYS A 44 12.05 -2.73 15.55
C CYS A 44 13.07 -2.68 14.42
N ILE A 45 14.06 -3.57 14.49
CA ILE A 45 15.07 -3.73 13.45
C ILE A 45 14.46 -4.09 12.08
N PRO A 46 13.53 -5.06 11.95
CA PRO A 46 12.95 -5.39 10.65
C PRO A 46 12.08 -4.26 10.07
N CYS A 47 11.56 -3.36 10.93
CA CYS A 47 10.70 -2.26 10.49
C CYS A 47 11.44 -1.09 9.80
N LYS A 48 12.77 -1.12 9.76
CA LYS A 48 13.58 -0.05 9.13
C LYS A 48 13.40 0.03 7.61
N ASN A 49 12.98 -1.06 6.99
CA ASN A 49 12.80 -1.18 5.53
C ASN A 49 11.32 -1.37 5.16
N VAL A 50 10.43 -0.69 5.89
CA VAL A 50 8.98 -0.69 5.60
C VAL A 50 8.64 0.56 4.82
N PHE A 51 7.80 0.41 3.80
CA PHE A 51 7.33 1.54 2.98
C PHE A 51 5.81 1.65 3.03
N GLU A 52 5.31 2.87 3.14
CA GLU A 52 3.90 3.19 3.01
C GLU A 52 3.57 3.41 1.54
N VAL A 53 2.54 2.74 1.04
CA VAL A 53 1.96 3.00 -0.28
C VAL A 53 0.79 3.98 -0.16
N SER A 54 0.85 5.03 -0.96
CA SER A 54 -0.27 5.94 -1.21
C SER A 54 -0.51 6.06 -2.71
N PHE A 55 -1.76 6.23 -3.11
CA PHE A 55 -2.09 6.47 -4.50
C PHE A 55 -3.31 7.38 -4.64
N HIS A 56 -3.32 8.15 -5.70
CA HIS A 56 -4.39 9.07 -6.07
C HIS A 56 -4.45 9.21 -7.59
N HIS A 57 -5.52 9.82 -8.09
CA HIS A 57 -5.64 10.15 -9.51
C HIS A 57 -5.94 11.63 -9.70
N GLU A 58 -5.68 12.13 -10.89
CA GLU A 58 -6.13 13.46 -11.32
C GLU A 58 -7.63 13.46 -11.65
N GLY A 59 -8.32 14.53 -11.28
CA GLY A 59 -9.74 14.75 -11.55
C GLY A 59 -10.70 14.22 -10.47
N GLU A 60 -11.97 14.58 -10.58
CA GLU A 60 -12.99 14.33 -9.54
C GLU A 60 -13.67 12.95 -9.64
N ASN A 61 -13.56 12.27 -10.79
CA ASN A 61 -14.23 10.99 -11.02
C ASN A 61 -13.30 10.00 -11.71
N ALA A 62 -12.86 8.99 -10.97
CA ALA A 62 -12.27 7.80 -11.56
C ALA A 62 -13.36 6.83 -12.00
N GLU A 63 -13.35 6.45 -13.27
CA GLU A 63 -14.16 5.32 -13.72
C GLU A 63 -13.64 4.00 -13.14
N SER A 64 -14.58 3.05 -12.93
CA SER A 64 -14.24 1.70 -12.48
C SER A 64 -13.62 0.90 -13.63
N ASP A 65 -12.30 0.96 -13.78
CA ASP A 65 -11.53 0.10 -14.70
C ASP A 65 -10.72 -0.96 -13.92
N PRO A 66 -11.00 -2.27 -14.11
CA PRO A 66 -10.25 -3.36 -13.47
C PRO A 66 -8.73 -3.32 -13.66
N ARG A 67 -8.24 -2.71 -14.75
CA ARG A 67 -6.81 -2.56 -15.02
C ARG A 67 -6.13 -1.63 -14.02
N ILE A 68 -6.86 -0.69 -13.41
CA ILE A 68 -6.33 0.18 -12.36
C ILE A 68 -5.88 -0.67 -11.17
N LYS A 69 -6.78 -1.55 -10.68
CA LYS A 69 -6.48 -2.51 -9.61
C LYS A 69 -5.27 -3.36 -9.97
N GLN A 70 -5.27 -3.97 -11.16
CA GLN A 70 -4.18 -4.85 -11.60
C GLN A 70 -2.84 -4.10 -11.64
N THR A 71 -2.82 -2.86 -12.13
CA THR A 71 -1.61 -2.04 -12.21
C THR A 71 -1.10 -1.65 -10.82
N ILE A 72 -1.98 -1.21 -9.91
CA ILE A 72 -1.59 -0.82 -8.54
C ILE A 72 -1.04 -2.03 -7.77
N ILE A 73 -1.72 -3.17 -7.83
CA ILE A 73 -1.25 -4.37 -7.14
C ILE A 73 0.07 -4.86 -7.74
N HIS A 74 0.21 -4.89 -9.07
CA HIS A 74 1.48 -5.24 -9.71
C HIS A 74 2.63 -4.33 -9.23
N LEU A 75 2.39 -3.02 -9.13
CA LEU A 75 3.35 -2.06 -8.58
C LEU A 75 3.76 -2.41 -7.15
N ILE A 76 2.80 -2.69 -6.26
CA ILE A 76 3.06 -3.05 -4.87
C ILE A 76 3.93 -4.31 -4.78
N LEU A 77 3.57 -5.37 -5.49
CA LEU A 77 4.28 -6.66 -5.42
C LEU A 77 5.68 -6.57 -6.04
N LYS A 78 5.81 -5.85 -7.16
CA LYS A 78 7.11 -5.52 -7.77
C LYS A 78 7.97 -4.76 -6.77
N PHE A 79 7.41 -3.77 -6.09
CA PHE A 79 8.13 -2.96 -5.11
C PHE A 79 8.64 -3.80 -3.93
N ILE A 80 7.79 -4.65 -3.34
CA ILE A 80 8.17 -5.59 -2.27
C ILE A 80 9.31 -6.50 -2.73
N SER A 81 9.21 -7.04 -3.95
CA SER A 81 10.21 -7.95 -4.51
C SER A 81 11.58 -7.28 -4.75
N GLU A 82 11.57 -6.04 -5.25
CA GLU A 82 12.79 -5.27 -5.53
C GLU A 82 13.48 -4.77 -4.26
N HIS A 83 12.70 -4.31 -3.26
CA HIS A 83 13.24 -3.69 -2.04
C HIS A 83 13.37 -4.67 -0.87
N ARG A 84 12.83 -5.89 -1.01
CA ARG A 84 12.80 -6.94 0.03
C ARG A 84 12.29 -6.39 1.37
N GLY A 85 11.18 -5.66 1.32
CA GLY A 85 10.57 -5.03 2.48
C GLY A 85 9.06 -5.01 2.35
N PRO A 86 8.33 -5.09 3.48
CA PRO A 86 6.88 -5.02 3.48
C PRO A 86 6.40 -3.64 3.03
N VAL A 87 5.20 -3.62 2.46
CA VAL A 87 4.47 -2.40 2.13
C VAL A 87 3.28 -2.27 3.06
N VAL A 88 3.10 -1.08 3.63
CA VAL A 88 1.95 -0.74 4.47
C VAL A 88 1.00 0.19 3.75
N TYR A 89 -0.29 0.06 3.98
CA TYR A 89 -1.25 1.11 3.68
C TYR A 89 -1.91 1.58 4.97
N VAL A 90 -2.15 2.89 5.06
CA VAL A 90 -2.82 3.51 6.21
C VAL A 90 -4.12 4.14 5.73
N CYS A 91 -5.20 3.90 6.46
CA CYS A 91 -6.51 4.48 6.19
C CYS A 91 -7.09 5.06 7.48
N ASP A 92 -7.05 6.37 7.64
CA ASP A 92 -7.74 7.06 8.74
C ASP A 92 -9.25 7.11 8.52
N ASN A 93 -10.01 7.38 9.59
CA ASN A 93 -11.47 7.52 9.57
C ASN A 93 -11.95 8.97 9.41
N LEU A 94 -11.11 9.92 9.01
CA LEU A 94 -11.48 11.35 8.93
C LEU A 94 -12.64 11.59 7.96
N ASP A 95 -12.78 10.74 6.94
CA ASP A 95 -13.88 10.76 5.97
C ASP A 95 -14.92 9.65 6.17
N ASN A 96 -14.83 8.86 7.25
CA ASN A 96 -15.64 7.66 7.54
C ASN A 96 -15.61 6.57 6.44
N LYS A 97 -14.59 6.55 5.58
CA LYS A 97 -14.45 5.57 4.48
C LYS A 97 -13.34 4.54 4.72
N GLU A 98 -12.72 4.51 5.89
CA GLU A 98 -11.61 3.62 6.24
C GLU A 98 -11.97 2.15 6.03
N ARG A 99 -13.13 1.72 6.54
CA ARG A 99 -13.62 0.34 6.34
C ARG A 99 -13.94 0.05 4.88
N GLY A 100 -14.34 1.06 4.11
CA GLY A 100 -14.56 0.96 2.67
C GLY A 100 -13.24 0.69 1.93
N ARG A 101 -12.20 1.45 2.24
CA ARG A 101 -10.85 1.28 1.68
C ARG A 101 -10.24 -0.08 2.06
N GLN A 102 -10.35 -0.48 3.33
CA GLN A 102 -9.89 -1.80 3.78
C GLN A 102 -10.58 -2.94 3.02
N ARG A 103 -11.92 -2.89 2.90
CA ARG A 103 -12.67 -3.91 2.13
C ARG A 103 -12.27 -3.94 0.66
N LEU A 104 -11.98 -2.78 0.06
CA LEU A 104 -11.50 -2.70 -1.32
C LEU A 104 -10.14 -3.39 -1.47
N PHE A 105 -9.19 -3.07 -0.60
CA PHE A 105 -7.85 -3.69 -0.61
C PHE A 105 -7.90 -5.20 -0.38
N ASN A 106 -8.64 -5.64 0.64
CA ASN A 106 -8.80 -7.07 0.94
C ASN A 106 -9.42 -7.81 -0.25
N ARG A 107 -10.43 -7.23 -0.89
CA ARG A 107 -11.04 -7.81 -2.10
C ARG A 107 -10.03 -7.91 -3.23
N TRP A 108 -9.25 -6.85 -3.48
CA TRP A 108 -8.23 -6.86 -4.54
C TRP A 108 -7.19 -7.97 -4.32
N PHE A 109 -6.74 -8.14 -3.08
CA PHE A 109 -5.77 -9.17 -2.72
C PHE A 109 -6.33 -10.59 -2.88
N GLN A 110 -7.58 -10.81 -2.46
CA GLN A 110 -8.27 -12.10 -2.59
C GLN A 110 -8.54 -12.49 -4.04
N GLU A 111 -8.96 -11.54 -4.88
CA GLU A 111 -9.28 -11.79 -6.29
C GLU A 111 -8.04 -12.16 -7.13
N LEU A 112 -6.87 -11.64 -6.76
CA LEU A 112 -5.62 -11.83 -7.52
C LEU A 112 -4.83 -13.09 -7.13
N ARG A 113 -5.28 -13.86 -6.11
CA ARG A 113 -4.67 -15.14 -5.68
C ARG A 113 -3.14 -15.06 -5.53
N LEU A 114 -2.71 -14.14 -4.68
CA LEU A 114 -1.30 -13.82 -4.49
C LEU A 114 -0.65 -14.78 -3.49
N ASP A 115 -0.53 -16.07 -3.83
CA ASP A 115 -0.10 -17.12 -2.89
C ASP A 115 1.30 -16.90 -2.28
N GLU A 116 2.15 -16.09 -2.92
CA GLU A 116 3.49 -15.73 -2.41
C GLU A 116 3.47 -14.60 -1.36
N PHE A 117 2.33 -13.92 -1.22
CA PHE A 117 2.18 -12.74 -0.38
C PHE A 117 1.00 -12.88 0.57
N ARG A 118 1.12 -12.26 1.73
CA ARG A 118 0.03 -12.14 2.68
C ARG A 118 -0.31 -10.68 2.94
N LEU A 119 -1.59 -10.44 3.18
CA LEU A 119 -2.12 -9.17 3.64
C LEU A 119 -2.80 -9.40 4.98
N GLU A 120 -2.28 -8.74 6.00
CA GLU A 120 -2.88 -8.69 7.33
C GLU A 120 -3.17 -7.24 7.69
N SER A 121 -4.19 -6.99 8.52
CA SER A 121 -4.53 -5.62 8.90
C SER A 121 -5.00 -5.55 10.35
N THR A 122 -4.68 -4.43 10.99
CA THR A 122 -5.09 -4.12 12.36
C THR A 122 -5.75 -2.75 12.42
N ILE A 123 -6.49 -2.50 13.50
CA ILE A 123 -7.09 -1.20 13.81
C ILE A 123 -6.28 -0.60 14.96
N ILE A 124 -5.83 0.64 14.77
CA ILE A 124 -5.19 1.46 15.80
C ILE A 124 -6.20 2.52 16.20
N GLU A 125 -6.51 2.57 17.49
CA GLU A 125 -7.42 3.56 18.07
C GLU A 125 -6.62 4.68 18.73
N PHE A 126 -6.87 5.92 18.30
CA PHE A 126 -6.33 7.13 18.91
C PHE A 126 -7.45 7.87 19.64
N GLU A 127 -7.10 8.87 20.47
CA GLU A 127 -8.08 9.63 21.27
C GLU A 127 -9.22 10.24 20.43
N HIS A 128 -8.95 10.62 19.17
CA HIS A 128 -9.90 11.36 18.33
C HIS A 128 -10.20 10.72 16.98
N TYR A 129 -9.48 9.67 16.60
CA TYR A 129 -9.62 9.04 15.30
C TYR A 129 -9.17 7.58 15.35
N THR A 130 -9.51 6.80 14.34
CA THR A 130 -9.03 5.43 14.17
C THR A 130 -8.28 5.33 12.85
N GLN A 131 -7.26 4.48 12.82
CA GLN A 131 -6.56 4.11 11.60
C GLN A 131 -6.65 2.61 11.40
N ILE A 132 -6.86 2.22 10.14
CA ILE A 132 -6.64 0.86 9.70
C ILE A 132 -5.27 0.82 9.06
N VAL A 133 -4.40 -0.05 9.58
CA VAL A 133 -3.08 -0.31 9.03
C VAL A 133 -3.09 -1.70 8.45
N GLY A 134 -2.86 -1.81 7.14
CA GLY A 134 -2.64 -3.09 6.47
C GLY A 134 -1.19 -3.24 6.09
N ILE A 135 -0.64 -4.44 6.27
CA ILE A 135 0.74 -4.79 5.93
C ILE A 135 0.71 -5.92 4.90
N ILE A 136 1.39 -5.68 3.78
CA ILE A 136 1.59 -6.63 2.71
C ILE A 136 3.05 -7.05 2.75
N THR A 137 3.30 -8.35 2.92
CA THR A 137 4.65 -8.93 2.89
C THR A 137 4.63 -10.29 2.22
N PHE A 138 5.82 -10.88 2.02
CA PHE A 138 5.94 -12.27 1.58
C PHE A 138 5.32 -13.21 2.62
N ASP A 139 4.68 -14.28 2.16
CA ASP A 139 4.10 -15.30 3.05
C ASP A 139 5.16 -15.93 3.95
N TRP A 140 6.36 -16.17 3.40
CA TRP A 140 7.51 -16.73 4.12
C TRP A 140 8.27 -15.74 5.01
N ASP A 141 7.87 -14.47 5.07
CA ASP A 141 8.53 -13.47 5.91
C ASP A 141 8.33 -13.78 7.40
N LEU A 142 9.42 -14.21 8.06
CA LEU A 142 9.42 -14.60 9.46
C LEU A 142 9.30 -13.41 10.42
N SER A 143 9.47 -12.17 9.92
CA SER A 143 9.34 -10.94 10.70
C SER A 143 7.94 -10.33 10.65
N ALA A 144 6.95 -10.98 10.03
CA ALA A 144 5.63 -10.37 9.89
C ALA A 144 4.96 -10.03 11.22
N ASP A 145 5.07 -10.93 12.20
CA ASP A 145 4.52 -10.71 13.55
C ASP A 145 5.21 -9.50 14.22
N ASP A 146 6.51 -9.31 13.98
CA ASP A 146 7.26 -8.17 14.51
C ASP A 146 6.69 -6.85 13.96
N TYR A 147 6.30 -6.78 12.69
CA TYR A 147 5.72 -5.55 12.14
C TYR A 147 4.50 -5.11 12.94
N PHE A 148 3.59 -6.03 13.28
CA PHE A 148 2.40 -5.70 14.07
C PHE A 148 2.72 -5.45 15.55
N ASN A 149 3.61 -6.25 16.14
CA ASN A 149 3.98 -6.13 17.56
C ASN A 149 4.69 -4.81 17.88
N PHE A 150 5.36 -4.21 16.89
CA PHE A 150 6.11 -2.97 17.05
C PHE A 150 5.41 -1.75 16.45
N LEU A 151 4.16 -1.84 15.98
CA LEU A 151 3.40 -0.64 15.63
C LEU A 151 3.38 0.33 16.83
N GLU A 152 3.68 1.60 16.59
CA GLU A 152 3.51 2.65 17.60
C GLU A 152 2.02 2.96 17.72
N ILE A 153 1.46 2.63 18.87
CA ILE A 153 0.16 3.11 19.31
C ILE A 153 0.44 4.42 20.04
N PHE A 154 0.09 5.56 19.44
CA PHE A 154 0.24 6.87 20.06
C PHE A 154 -0.94 7.20 20.97
#